data_AF-A0A9X0ALK1-F1
#
_entry.id   AF-A0A9X0ALK1-F1
#
_cell.length_a   1.000
_cell.length_b   1.000
_cell.length_c   1.000
_cell.angle_alpha   90.00
_cell.angle_beta   90.00
_cell.angle_gamma   90.00
#
_symmetry.space_group_name_H-M   'P 1'
#
loop_
_entity.id
_entity.type
_entity.pdbx_description
1 polymer ?
#
loop_
_entity_poly.entity_id
_entity_poly.type
_entity_poly.pdbx_seq_one_letter_code
_entity_poly.pdbx_strand_id
1 'polypeptide(L)'
;MPKKQFQQPSTPENLPELLEDSSKKMYYVQKDRVHYLETPDATEWKTGVVAAATQSISMPIIIDSISGDLNSIRVEYVRAHRQFG
;
A
#
# COMPACT_ATOMS: atom_id res chain seq x y z
N MET A 1 4.75 29.45 8.57
CA MET A 1 4.67 28.99 7.17
C MET A 1 3.70 27.82 7.10
N PRO A 2 2.84 27.71 6.07
CA PRO A 2 1.96 26.56 5.92
C PRO A 2 2.84 25.32 5.72
N LYS A 3 2.66 24.29 6.56
CA LYS A 3 3.33 23.00 6.35
C LYS A 3 2.85 22.48 5.00
N LYS A 4 3.77 22.33 4.04
CA LYS A 4 3.49 21.70 2.74
C LYS A 4 2.95 20.30 3.06
N GLN A 5 1.64 20.11 2.99
CA GLN A 5 1.06 18.77 3.10
C GLN A 5 1.63 18.00 1.92
N PHE A 6 2.43 16.98 2.22
CA PHE A 6 2.88 16.06 1.20
C PHE A 6 1.62 15.35 0.68
N GLN A 7 1.16 15.76 -0.49
CA GLN A 7 0.03 15.11 -1.15
C GLN A 7 0.52 13.77 -1.69
N GLN A 8 -0.15 12.69 -1.30
CA GLN A 8 0.07 11.41 -1.96
C GLN A 8 -0.38 11.51 -3.42
N PRO A 9 0.26 10.77 -4.33
CA PRO A 9 -0.21 10.67 -5.71
C PRO A 9 -1.66 10.17 -5.77
N SER A 10 -2.43 10.62 -6.76
CA SER A 10 -3.82 10.21 -6.97
C SER A 10 -3.94 8.71 -7.18
N THR A 11 -5.12 8.15 -6.92
CA THR A 11 -5.39 6.74 -7.22
C THR A 11 -5.54 6.57 -8.74
N PRO A 12 -4.80 5.66 -9.38
CA PRO A 12 -5.01 5.34 -10.80
C PRO A 12 -6.45 4.83 -11.05
N GLU A 13 -7.02 5.20 -12.20
CA GLU A 13 -8.41 4.82 -12.57
C GLU A 13 -8.55 3.34 -12.95
N ASN A 14 -7.47 2.72 -13.43
CA ASN A 14 -7.46 1.35 -13.97
C ASN A 14 -7.00 0.29 -12.96
N LEU A 15 -7.31 0.46 -11.68
CA LEU A 15 -6.96 -0.56 -10.70
C LEU A 15 -7.97 -1.72 -10.72
N PRO A 16 -7.54 -2.95 -10.42
CA PRO A 16 -8.46 -4.05 -10.20
C PRO A 16 -9.45 -3.71 -9.09
N GLU A 17 -10.61 -4.35 -9.14
CA GLU A 17 -11.67 -4.17 -8.14
C GLU A 17 -11.10 -4.34 -6.73
N LEU A 18 -11.44 -3.39 -5.86
CA LEU A 18 -10.94 -3.39 -4.50
C LEU A 18 -11.64 -4.50 -3.71
N LEU A 19 -10.89 -5.26 -2.91
CA LEU A 19 -11.48 -6.17 -1.94
C LEU A 19 -12.28 -5.36 -0.90
N GLU A 20 -13.47 -5.83 -0.49
CA GLU A 20 -14.48 -5.11 0.33
C GLU A 20 -13.93 -4.42 1.59
N ASP A 21 -12.79 -4.88 2.13
CA ASP A 21 -12.14 -4.35 3.33
C ASP A 21 -10.87 -3.55 3.09
N SER A 22 -10.69 -3.03 1.87
CA SER A 22 -9.47 -2.31 1.48
C SER A 22 -9.69 -0.82 1.38
N SER A 23 -8.76 0.00 1.87
CA SER A 23 -8.87 1.47 1.75
C SER A 23 -7.52 2.12 1.54
N LYS A 24 -7.49 3.25 0.83
CA LYS A 24 -6.26 4.04 0.70
C LYS A 24 -6.06 4.85 1.99
N LYS A 25 -4.87 4.74 2.60
CA LYS A 25 -4.49 5.55 3.77
C LYS A 25 -3.52 6.66 3.38
N MET A 26 -3.62 7.79 4.09
CA MET A 26 -2.68 8.92 3.96
C MET A 26 -1.24 8.54 4.33
N TYR A 27 -1.07 7.58 5.25
CA TYR A 27 0.21 7.02 5.65
C TYR A 27 0.06 5.53 5.90
N TYR A 28 1.03 4.76 5.45
CA TYR A 28 1.17 3.34 5.73
C TYR A 28 2.26 3.18 6.79
N VAL A 29 1.92 2.60 7.93
CA VAL A 29 2.84 2.46 9.06
C VAL A 29 3.35 1.04 9.19
N GLN A 30 4.49 0.87 9.88
CA GLN A 30 5.07 -0.42 10.16
C GLN A 30 4.03 -1.43 10.67
N LYS A 31 4.07 -2.66 10.14
CA LYS A 31 3.17 -3.79 10.47
C LYS A 31 1.71 -3.59 10.05
N ASP A 32 1.35 -2.53 9.31
CA ASP A 32 0.06 -2.46 8.66
C ASP A 32 -0.08 -3.63 7.67
N ARG A 33 -1.18 -4.38 7.80
CA ARG A 33 -1.58 -5.35 6.78
C ARG A 33 -2.14 -4.57 5.60
N VAL A 34 -1.62 -4.89 4.41
CA VAL A 34 -1.94 -4.18 3.17
C VAL A 34 -2.21 -5.16 2.06
N HIS A 35 -3.08 -4.73 1.15
CA HIS A 35 -3.16 -5.25 -0.20
C HIS A 35 -2.29 -4.43 -1.13
N TYR A 36 -1.60 -5.08 -2.05
CA TYR A 36 -0.78 -4.38 -3.04
C TYR A 36 -0.80 -5.06 -4.39
N LEU A 37 -0.57 -4.27 -5.44
CA LEU A 37 -0.24 -4.78 -6.76
C LEU A 37 1.27 -4.76 -6.94
N GLU A 38 1.84 -5.90 -7.30
CA GLU A 38 3.29 -6.04 -7.52
C GLU A 38 3.77 -5.17 -8.70
N THR A 39 2.92 -5.05 -9.72
CA THR A 39 3.16 -4.22 -10.90
C THR A 39 1.93 -3.37 -11.23
N PRO A 40 2.08 -2.24 -11.94
CA PRO A 40 0.95 -1.42 -12.40
C PRO A 40 -0.09 -2.17 -13.24
N ASP A 41 0.34 -3.20 -13.96
CA ASP A 41 -0.48 -4.01 -14.86
C ASP A 41 -1.00 -5.29 -14.19
N ALA A 42 -0.70 -5.50 -12.90
CA ALA A 42 -1.19 -6.68 -12.19
C ALA A 42 -2.71 -6.60 -12.03
N THR A 43 -3.38 -7.71 -12.33
CA THR A 43 -4.84 -7.83 -12.22
C THR A 43 -5.29 -8.35 -10.85
N GLU A 44 -4.35 -8.77 -10.01
CA GLU A 44 -4.63 -9.42 -8.73
C GLU A 44 -3.92 -8.72 -7.57
N TRP A 45 -4.68 -8.46 -6.52
CA TRP A 45 -4.19 -7.92 -5.27
C TRP A 45 -3.49 -9.01 -4.44
N LYS A 46 -2.23 -8.78 -4.11
CA LYS A 46 -1.48 -9.59 -3.15
C LYS A 46 -1.63 -9.04 -1.73
N THR A 47 -1.41 -9.88 -0.73
CA THR A 47 -1.44 -9.51 0.69
C THR A 47 -0.02 -9.45 1.25
N GLY A 48 0.24 -8.43 2.07
CA GLY A 48 1.54 -8.27 2.73
C GLY A 48 1.48 -7.39 3.96
N VAL A 49 2.65 -7.14 4.54
CA VAL A 49 2.81 -6.24 5.68
C VAL A 49 3.85 -5.18 5.39
N VAL A 50 3.59 -3.94 5.81
CA VAL A 50 4.56 -2.85 5.64
C VAL A 50 5.78 -3.11 6.51
N ALA A 51 6.95 -3.17 5.88
CA ALA A 51 8.22 -3.41 6.56
C ALA A 51 8.55 -2.27 7.54
N ALA A 52 9.19 -2.64 8.65
CA ALA A 52 9.54 -1.76 9.76
C ALA A 52 10.34 -0.51 9.37
N ALA A 53 11.17 -0.63 8.34
CA ALA A 53 12.11 0.41 7.92
C ALA A 53 11.49 1.47 7.01
N THR A 54 10.19 1.39 6.69
CA THR A 54 9.55 2.29 5.71
C THR A 54 8.53 3.23 6.33
N GLN A 55 8.93 4.49 6.51
CA GLN A 55 8.01 5.63 6.58
C GLN A 55 8.07 6.36 5.24
N SER A 56 7.52 5.75 4.19
CA SER A 56 7.51 6.33 2.85
C SER A 56 6.09 6.66 2.43
N ILE A 57 5.87 7.92 2.06
CA ILE A 57 4.61 8.41 1.49
C ILE A 57 4.46 8.10 0.01
N SER A 58 5.50 7.55 -0.64
CA SER A 58 5.54 7.31 -2.08
C SER A 58 5.81 5.85 -2.43
N MET A 59 6.72 5.19 -1.71
CA MET A 59 7.22 3.87 -2.07
C MET A 59 7.51 3.02 -0.82
N PRO A 60 6.46 2.51 -0.12
CA PRO A 60 6.63 1.58 0.99
C PRO A 60 7.25 0.25 0.55
N ILE A 61 8.01 -0.37 1.45
CA ILE A 61 8.48 -1.74 1.31
C ILE A 61 7.45 -2.65 1.97
N ILE A 62 6.97 -3.63 1.21
CA ILE A 62 5.95 -4.59 1.63
C ILE A 62 6.60 -5.97 1.67
N ILE A 63 6.43 -6.66 2.78
CA ILE A 63 6.81 -8.06 2.94
C ILE A 63 5.62 -8.89 2.43
N ASP A 64 5.83 -9.66 1.35
CA ASP A 64 4.83 -10.57 0.81
C ASP A 64 4.45 -11.62 1.87
N SER A 65 3.16 -11.86 2.08
CA SER A 65 2.69 -12.77 3.14
C SER A 65 2.86 -14.26 2.80
N ILE A 66 3.02 -14.59 1.51
CA ILE A 66 3.17 -15.96 1.01
C ILE A 66 4.66 -16.28 0.84
N SER A 67 5.40 -15.46 0.10
CA SER A 67 6.81 -15.74 -0.21
C SER A 67 7.80 -15.19 0.82
N GLY A 68 7.40 -14.16 1.58
CA GLY A 68 8.30 -13.45 2.50
C GLY A 68 9.23 -12.44 1.82
N ASP A 69 9.08 -12.21 0.51
CA ASP A 69 9.93 -11.31 -0.25
C ASP A 69 9.67 -9.83 0.07
N LEU A 70 10.72 -9.01 -0.07
CA LEU A 70 10.66 -7.57 0.12
C LEU A 70 10.37 -6.86 -1.21
N ASN A 71 9.19 -6.26 -1.31
CA ASN A 71 8.70 -5.59 -2.52
C ASN A 71 8.59 -4.08 -2.30
N SER A 72 9.29 -3.29 -3.11
CA SER A 72 9.20 -1.83 -3.09
C SER A 72 8.07 -1.37 -4.03
N ILE A 73 6.92 -0.99 -3.47
CA ILE A 73 5.69 -0.74 -4.23
C ILE A 73 5.29 0.72 -4.15
N ARG A 74 4.81 1.31 -5.26
CA ARG A 74 4.28 2.68 -5.22
C ARG A 74 2.99 2.70 -4.40
N VAL A 75 2.86 3.72 -3.56
CA VAL A 75 1.72 3.90 -2.64
C VAL A 75 0.35 3.92 -3.34
N GLU A 76 0.33 4.31 -4.62
CA GLU A 76 -0.84 4.31 -5.51
C GLU A 76 -1.47 2.91 -5.64
N TYR A 77 -0.62 1.88 -5.58
CA TYR A 77 -0.94 0.47 -5.72
C TYR A 77 -1.02 -0.25 -4.37
N VAL A 78 -1.14 0.48 -3.26
CA VAL A 78 -1.24 -0.09 -1.92
C VAL A 78 -2.58 0.30 -1.31
N ARG A 79 -3.24 -0.63 -0.63
CA ARG A 79 -4.45 -0.42 0.16
C ARG A 79 -4.28 -1.05 1.52
N ALA A 80 -4.70 -0.37 2.57
CA ALA A 80 -4.71 -0.95 3.90
C ALA A 80 -5.87 -1.93 4.04
N HIS A 81 -5.60 -3.10 4.60
CA HIS A 81 -6.63 -4.02 5.06
C HIS A 81 -7.27 -3.42 6.32
N ARG A 82 -8.60 -3.35 6.36
CA ARG A 82 -9.34 -2.92 7.55
C ARG A 82 -9.00 -3.86 8.69
N GLN A 83 -8.36 -3.34 9.74
CA GLN A 83 -8.24 -4.08 11.00
C GLN A 83 -9.54 -3.85 11.75
N PHE A 84 -10.33 -4.91 11.93
CA PHE A 84 -11.38 -4.91 12.94
C PHE A 84 -10.67 -4.81 14.30
N GLY A 85 -10.88 -3.68 14.98
CA GLY A 85 -10.51 -3.52 16.39
C GLY A 85 -11.51 -4.23 17.28
#